data_AF-A0A7C6ZJG5-F1
#
_entry.id   AF-A0A7C6ZJG5-F1
#
_cell.length_a   1.000
_cell.length_b   1.000
_cell.length_c   1.000
_cell.angle_alpha   90.00
_cell.angle_beta   90.00
_cell.angle_gamma   90.00
#
_symmetry.space_group_name_H-M   'P 1'
#
loop_
_entity.id
_entity.type
_entity.pdbx_description
1 polymer ?
#
loop_
_entity_poly.entity_id
_entity_poly.type
_entity_poly.pdbx_seq_one_letter_code
_entity_poly.pdbx_strand_id
1 'polypeptide(L)'
;RLSNHQQEMKRPVQVVIIDLSGSQPVVEKIKLKSAPPGSDVLDRSRLEEAAFREQKLAGYMAEVKAAGSYQRTDVRVLLEEIAKAEKLPVKVIKEAVRRIALAEESLAQGDDQL
;
A
#
# COMPACT_ATOMS: atom_id res chain seq x y z
N ARG A 1 5.33 -27.00 -6.34
CA ARG A 1 5.44 -25.66 -5.71
C ARG A 1 4.16 -25.44 -4.92
N LEU A 2 4.24 -25.33 -3.59
CA LEU A 2 3.14 -24.85 -2.77
C LEU A 2 3.26 -23.33 -2.77
N SER A 3 2.50 -22.64 -3.62
CA SER A 3 2.49 -21.17 -3.61
C SER A 3 1.66 -20.71 -2.43
N ASN A 4 2.14 -19.72 -1.67
CA ASN A 4 1.37 -19.10 -0.59
C ASN A 4 0.29 -18.14 -1.13
N HIS A 5 -0.37 -18.51 -2.23
CA HIS A 5 -1.42 -17.72 -2.86
C HIS A 5 -2.77 -18.06 -2.22
N GLN A 6 -3.67 -17.07 -2.08
CA GLN A 6 -4.98 -17.27 -1.44
C GLN A 6 -5.84 -18.34 -2.13
N GLN A 7 -5.63 -18.53 -3.44
CA GLN A 7 -6.31 -19.58 -4.21
C GLN A 7 -5.97 -21.00 -3.73
N GLU A 8 -4.84 -21.22 -3.05
CA GLU A 8 -4.45 -22.52 -2.51
C GLU A 8 -5.41 -22.98 -1.40
N MET A 9 -6.04 -22.04 -0.67
CA MET A 9 -7.08 -22.35 0.32
C MET A 9 -8.28 -23.09 -0.28
N LYS A 10 -8.56 -22.84 -1.57
CA LYS A 10 -9.69 -23.44 -2.30
C LYS A 10 -9.26 -24.68 -3.09
N ARG A 11 -7.98 -25.03 -3.09
CA ARG A 11 -7.45 -26.10 -3.93
C ARG A 11 -7.64 -27.45 -3.23
N PRO A 12 -8.38 -28.40 -3.82
CA PRO A 12 -8.48 -29.73 -3.28
C PRO A 12 -7.15 -30.48 -3.47
N VAL A 13 -6.68 -31.15 -2.41
CA VAL A 13 -5.49 -32.00 -2.47
C VAL A 13 -5.79 -33.21 -3.37
N GLN A 14 -4.90 -33.47 -4.31
CA GLN A 14 -5.05 -34.52 -5.30
C GLN A 14 -3.69 -35.11 -5.64
N VAL A 15 -3.70 -36.37 -6.07
CA VAL A 15 -2.54 -37.08 -6.61
C VAL A 15 -2.75 -37.34 -8.09
N VAL A 16 -1.65 -37.49 -8.82
CA VAL A 16 -1.67 -37.91 -10.21
C VAL A 16 -1.18 -39.34 -10.27
N ILE A 17 -2.02 -40.25 -10.78
CA ILE A 17 -1.60 -41.61 -11.11
C ILE A 17 -1.24 -41.62 -12.60
N ILE A 18 -0.05 -42.11 -12.90
CA ILE A 18 0.42 -42.33 -14.26
C ILE A 18 0.57 -43.83 -14.42
N ASP A 19 -0.26 -44.42 -15.26
CA ASP A 19 -0.19 -45.84 -15.61
C ASP A 19 0.53 -45.98 -16.95
N LEU A 20 1.60 -46.78 -16.95
CA LEU A 20 2.46 -47.06 -18.10
C LEU A 20 2.41 -48.55 -18.50
N SER A 21 1.47 -49.32 -17.94
CA SER A 21 1.36 -50.77 -18.20
C SER A 21 0.80 -51.10 -19.58
N GLY A 22 0.08 -50.17 -20.21
CA GLY A 22 -0.51 -50.33 -21.54
C GLY A 22 0.38 -49.86 -22.69
N SER A 23 -0.18 -49.90 -23.90
CA SER A 23 0.47 -49.38 -25.11
C SER A 23 0.57 -47.85 -25.15
N GLN A 24 -0.20 -47.17 -24.31
CA GLN A 24 -0.26 -45.71 -24.20
C GLN A 24 -0.25 -45.31 -22.71
N PRO A 25 0.47 -44.25 -22.32
CA PRO A 25 0.40 -43.70 -20.97
C PRO A 25 -1.00 -43.19 -20.62
N VAL A 26 -1.53 -43.58 -19.46
CA VAL A 26 -2.80 -43.06 -18.92
C VAL A 26 -2.48 -42.18 -17.72
N VAL A 27 -3.12 -41.02 -17.65
CA VAL A 27 -2.92 -40.05 -16.56
C VAL A 27 -4.26 -39.74 -15.91
N GLU A 28 -4.38 -40.02 -14.61
CA GLU A 28 -5.57 -39.77 -13.83
C GLU A 28 -5.27 -38.85 -12.65
N LYS A 29 -6.17 -37.90 -12.37
CA LYS A 29 -6.12 -37.04 -11.19
C LYS A 29 -7.13 -37.52 -10.15
N ILE A 30 -6.65 -37.95 -9.00
CA ILE A 30 -7.49 -38.50 -7.93
C ILE A 30 -7.46 -37.55 -6.73
N LYS A 31 -8.64 -37.09 -6.30
CA LYS A 31 -8.79 -36.29 -5.08
C LYS A 31 -8.62 -37.18 -3.85
N LEU A 32 -7.86 -36.70 -2.86
CA LEU A 32 -7.69 -37.42 -1.60
C LEU A 32 -8.95 -37.27 -0.73
N LYS A 33 -9.49 -38.39 -0.25
CA LYS A 33 -10.67 -38.40 0.65
C LYS A 33 -10.33 -38.00 2.08
N SER A 34 -9.07 -38.19 2.49
CA SER A 34 -8.57 -37.92 3.84
C SER A 34 -8.06 -36.50 4.02
N ALA A 35 -7.87 -35.73 2.94
CA ALA A 35 -7.33 -34.39 3.01
C ALA A 35 -8.44 -33.39 3.37
N PRO A 36 -8.33 -32.64 4.48
CA PRO A 36 -9.29 -31.60 4.83
C PRO A 36 -9.27 -30.44 3.82
N PRO A 37 -10.34 -29.64 3.74
CA PRO A 37 -10.32 -28.35 3.06
C PRO A 37 -9.15 -27.46 3.52
N GLY A 38 -8.62 -26.63 2.62
CA GLY A 38 -7.48 -25.77 2.94
C GLY A 38 -7.74 -24.82 4.12
N SER A 39 -9.00 -24.41 4.35
CA SER A 39 -9.42 -23.62 5.51
C SER A 39 -9.11 -24.26 6.86
N ASP A 40 -9.06 -25.59 6.90
CA ASP A 40 -8.98 -26.35 8.15
C ASP A 40 -7.53 -26.69 8.50
N VAL A 41 -6.61 -26.54 7.54
CA VAL A 41 -5.20 -26.95 7.68
C VAL A 41 -4.20 -25.84 7.39
N LEU A 42 -4.57 -24.79 6.66
CA LEU A 42 -3.70 -23.66 6.34
C LEU A 42 -4.10 -22.44 7.17
N ASP A 43 -3.18 -21.96 8.01
CA ASP A 43 -3.32 -20.68 8.71
C ASP A 43 -2.57 -19.57 7.96
N ARG A 44 -3.30 -18.52 7.57
CA ARG A 44 -2.77 -17.32 6.91
C ARG A 44 -2.95 -16.04 7.73
N SER A 45 -3.51 -16.14 8.94
CA SER A 45 -3.86 -15.00 9.80
C SER A 45 -2.72 -14.00 9.91
N ARG A 46 -1.50 -14.47 10.19
CA ARG A 46 -0.30 -13.64 10.33
C ARG A 46 0.09 -12.88 9.07
N LEU A 47 -0.05 -13.51 7.90
CA LEU A 47 0.26 -12.88 6.62
C LEU A 47 -0.77 -11.81 6.27
N GLU A 48 -2.05 -12.12 6.49
CA GLU A 48 -3.15 -11.20 6.25
C GLU A 48 -3.10 -10.01 7.21
N GLU A 49 -2.82 -10.24 8.50
CA GLU A 49 -2.58 -9.18 9.49
C GLU A 49 -1.42 -8.28 9.09
N ALA A 50 -0.30 -8.84 8.62
CA ALA A 50 0.85 -8.05 8.19
C ALA A 50 0.51 -7.17 6.98
N ALA A 51 -0.10 -7.75 5.95
CA ALA A 51 -0.53 -7.01 4.75
C ALA A 51 -1.56 -5.92 5.09
N PHE A 52 -2.51 -6.22 5.98
CA PHE A 52 -3.51 -5.25 6.43
C PHE A 52 -2.88 -4.10 7.21
N ARG A 53 -1.92 -4.39 8.10
CA ARG A 53 -1.18 -3.34 8.84
C ARG A 53 -0.41 -2.44 7.88
N GLU A 54 0.28 -3.01 6.90
CA GLU A 54 1.03 -2.27 5.90
C GLU A 54 0.12 -1.38 5.05
N GLN A 55 -1.02 -1.91 4.58
CA GLN A 55 -2.02 -1.15 3.84
C GLN A 55 -2.60 0.00 4.66
N LYS A 56 -2.90 -0.23 5.95
CA LYS A 56 -3.43 0.80 6.85
C LYS A 56 -2.41 1.91 7.10
N LEU A 57 -1.14 1.56 7.29
CA LEU A 57 -0.06 2.53 7.46
C LEU A 57 0.13 3.38 6.20
N ALA A 58 0.14 2.74 5.03
CA ALA A 58 0.23 3.44 3.75
C ALA A 58 -0.95 4.40 3.52
N GLY A 59 -2.17 3.97 3.86
CA GLY A 59 -3.36 4.81 3.81
C GLY A 59 -3.26 6.03 4.74
N TYR A 60 -2.84 5.81 5.99
CA TYR A 60 -2.62 6.90 6.94
C TYR A 60 -1.56 7.89 6.45
N MET A 61 -0.42 7.41 5.93
CA MET A 61 0.61 8.27 5.37
C MET A 61 0.11 9.09 4.17
N ALA A 62 -0.75 8.52 3.32
CA ALA A 62 -1.36 9.24 2.21
C ALA A 62 -2.31 10.34 2.69
N GLU A 63 -3.14 10.06 3.71
CA GLU A 63 -4.04 11.03 4.32
C GLU A 63 -3.28 12.19 4.98
N VAL A 64 -2.23 11.89 5.77
CA VAL A 64 -1.38 12.92 6.39
C VAL A 64 -0.72 13.80 5.33
N LYS A 65 -0.17 13.21 4.27
CA LYS A 65 0.42 13.97 3.16
C LYS A 65 -0.61 14.84 2.44
N ALA A 66 -1.83 14.34 2.24
CA ALA A 66 -2.90 15.08 1.61
C ALA A 66 -3.39 16.25 2.46
N ALA A 67 -3.54 16.06 3.78
CA ALA A 67 -3.91 17.14 4.71
C ALA A 67 -2.83 18.24 4.74
N GLY A 68 -1.55 17.84 4.83
CA GLY A 68 -0.43 18.78 4.82
C GLY A 68 -0.19 19.48 3.47
N SER A 69 -0.55 18.86 2.34
CA SER A 69 -0.49 19.54 1.03
C SER A 69 -1.66 20.48 0.81
N TYR A 70 -2.85 20.13 1.32
CA TYR A 70 -4.05 20.98 1.28
C TYR A 70 -3.83 22.27 2.07
N GLN A 71 -3.38 22.18 3.32
CA GLN A 71 -3.07 23.35 4.15
C GLN A 71 -2.02 24.27 3.51
N ARG A 72 -0.96 23.70 2.92
CA ARG A 72 0.08 24.49 2.22
C ARG A 72 -0.45 25.22 0.99
N THR A 73 -1.37 24.60 0.26
CA THR A 73 -1.97 25.22 -0.93
C THR A 73 -2.86 26.40 -0.53
N ASP A 74 -3.65 26.24 0.53
CA ASP A 74 -4.53 27.29 1.06
C ASP A 74 -3.74 28.54 1.48
N VAL A 75 -2.66 28.36 2.26
CA VAL A 75 -1.80 29.48 2.70
C VAL A 75 -1.20 30.25 1.52
N ARG A 76 -0.77 29.57 0.44
CA ARG A 76 -0.23 30.23 -0.75
C ARG A 76 -1.28 31.03 -1.49
N VAL A 77 -2.48 30.48 -1.67
CA VAL A 77 -3.59 31.15 -2.34
C VAL A 77 -4.02 32.40 -1.56
N LEU A 78 -4.18 32.30 -0.24
CA LEU A 78 -4.51 33.43 0.63
C LEU A 78 -3.46 34.55 0.54
N LEU A 79 -2.17 34.19 0.50
CA LEU A 79 -1.08 35.17 0.38
C LEU A 79 -1.13 35.91 -0.97
N GLU A 80 -1.44 35.20 -2.06
CA GLU A 80 -1.60 35.79 -3.38
C GLU A 80 -2.83 36.70 -3.47
N GLU A 81 -3.93 36.36 -2.81
CA GLU A 81 -5.14 37.17 -2.75
C GLU A 81 -4.90 38.49 -1.98
N ILE A 82 -4.28 38.42 -0.80
CA ILE A 82 -3.91 39.61 -0.01
C ILE A 82 -2.99 40.52 -0.82
N ALA A 83 -2.00 39.95 -1.49
CA ALA A 83 -1.05 40.73 -2.27
C ALA A 83 -1.67 41.43 -3.49
N LYS A 84 -2.67 40.81 -4.13
CA LYS A 84 -3.47 41.46 -5.19
C LYS A 84 -4.32 42.60 -4.65
N ALA A 85 -4.95 42.40 -3.49
CA ALA A 85 -5.80 43.41 -2.86
C ALA A 85 -5.00 44.66 -2.44
N GLU A 86 -3.79 44.46 -1.89
CA GLU A 86 -2.94 45.54 -1.39
C GLU A 86 -1.96 46.12 -2.44
N LYS A 87 -2.02 45.64 -3.70
CA LYS A 87 -1.10 46.03 -4.79
C LYS A 87 0.39 45.92 -4.38
N LEU A 88 0.74 44.87 -3.63
CA LEU A 88 2.10 44.69 -3.14
C LEU A 88 3.07 44.42 -4.30
N PRO A 89 4.31 44.94 -4.24
CA PRO A 89 5.33 44.63 -5.23
C PRO A 89 5.63 43.12 -5.27
N VAL A 90 5.77 42.56 -6.47
CA VAL A 90 6.04 41.13 -6.69
C VAL A 90 7.26 40.61 -5.91
N LYS A 91 8.25 41.47 -5.64
CA LYS A 91 9.44 41.13 -4.84
C LYS A 91 9.10 40.78 -3.39
N VAL A 92 8.11 41.44 -2.79
CA VAL A 92 7.68 41.20 -1.39
C VAL A 92 6.97 39.86 -1.27
N ILE A 93 6.10 39.54 -2.23
CA ILE A 93 5.38 38.27 -2.30
C ILE A 93 6.36 37.10 -2.42
N LYS A 94 7.33 37.21 -3.34
CA LYS A 94 8.36 36.19 -3.53
C LYS A 94 9.19 35.96 -2.26
N GLU A 95 9.51 37.01 -1.53
CA GLU A 95 10.25 36.89 -0.27
C GLU A 95 9.43 36.23 0.83
N ALA A 96 8.14 36.56 0.94
CA ALA A 96 7.24 35.92 1.91
C ALA A 96 7.08 34.42 1.62
N VAL A 97 6.83 34.04 0.36
CA VAL A 97 6.78 32.63 -0.07
C VAL A 97 8.09 31.90 0.21
N ARG A 98 9.24 32.55 -0.05
CA ARG A 98 10.57 31.98 0.24
C ARG A 98 10.77 31.71 1.72
N ARG A 99 10.35 32.62 2.60
CA ARG A 99 10.48 32.45 4.06
C ARG A 99 9.61 31.33 4.60
N ILE A 100 8.39 31.18 4.07
CA ILE A 100 7.50 30.07 4.42
C ILE A 100 8.14 28.74 3.98
N ALA A 101 8.67 28.65 2.76
CA ALA A 101 9.34 27.44 2.27
C ALA A 101 10.54 27.04 3.14
N LEU A 102 11.37 27.99 3.58
CA LEU A 102 12.50 27.71 4.48
C LEU A 102 12.05 27.23 5.86
N ALA A 103 10.98 27.81 6.41
CA ALA A 103 10.42 27.36 7.68
C ALA A 103 9.87 25.92 7.56
N GLU A 104 9.19 25.61 6.45
CA GLU A 104 8.69 24.26 6.16
C GLU A 104 9.81 23.23 6.02
N GLU A 105 10.90 23.55 5.30
CA GLU A 105 12.06 22.66 5.17
C GLU A 105 12.71 22.37 6.53
N SER A 106 12.80 23.39 7.39
CA SER A 106 13.35 23.22 8.74
C SER A 106 12.47 22.36 9.64
N LEU A 107 11.14 22.46 9.51
CA LEU A 107 10.20 21.59 10.23
C LEU A 107 10.28 20.13 9.73
N ALA A 108 10.34 19.93 8.41
CA ALA A 108 10.45 18.59 7.83
C ALA A 108 11.76 17.87 8.19
N GLN A 109 12.87 18.59 8.37
CA GLN A 109 14.15 18.03 8.80
C GLN A 109 14.21 17.75 10.32
N GLY A 110 13.38 18.42 11.12
CA GLY A 110 13.30 18.19 12.57
C GLY A 110 12.60 16.87 12.94
N ASP A 111 11.68 16.41 12.10
CA ASP A 111 10.93 15.16 12.31
C ASP A 111 11.75 13.89 12.02
N ASP A 112 12.90 14.00 11.32
CA ASP A 112 13.80 12.86 10.99
C ASP A 112 14.85 12.56 12.11
N GLN A 113 14.88 13.32 13.21
CA GLN A 113 15.85 13.15 14.32
C GLN A 113 15.24 12.61 15.63
N LEU A 114 13.98 12.15 15.61
CA LEU A 114 13.31 11.48 16.74
C LEU A 114 12.97 10.03 16.41
#